data_AF-A0AA90NP50-F1
#
_entry.id   AF-A0AA90NP50-F1
#
_cell.length_a   1.000
_cell.length_b   1.000
_cell.length_c   1.000
_cell.angle_alpha   90.00
_cell.angle_beta   90.00
_cell.angle_gamma   90.00
#
_symmetry.space_group_name_H-M   'P 1'
#
loop_
_entity.id
_entity.type
_entity.pdbx_description
1 polymer ?
#
loop_
_entity_poly.entity_id
_entity_poly.type
_entity_poly.pdbx_seq_one_letter_code
_entity_poly.pdbx_strand_id
1 'polypeptide(L)'
;MHIACQNGHPKTVTALIAAICSDDLNLTNTEKAELLAGKNENGWSALYIACENGHPETVTALIAAICRGNLNFNNDGSTEFSARENTYCFSAFISAIRRGSRKLSNNPKAELLAGKNEEECPALYIACQKGYHDVVTAFVSAICSSNLSLSKSEKAKLLAGKNADGVSALEKARELGYDAIVEVLRNCGM
;
A
#
# COMPACT_ATOMS: atom_id res chain seq x y z
N MET A 1 -3.14 -6.89 9.99
CA MET A 1 -2.50 -5.72 9.34
C MET A 1 -3.21 -4.43 9.70
N HIS A 2 -4.49 -4.27 9.35
CA HIS A 2 -5.24 -3.01 9.53
C HIS A 2 -5.27 -2.46 10.96
N ILE A 3 -5.47 -3.32 11.98
CA ILE A 3 -5.45 -2.90 13.40
C ILE A 3 -4.09 -2.32 13.81
N ALA A 4 -2.99 -2.93 13.34
CA ALA A 4 -1.64 -2.43 13.62
C ALA A 4 -1.39 -1.09 12.92
N CYS A 5 -1.93 -0.91 11.71
CA CYS A 5 -1.87 0.38 11.01
C CYS A 5 -2.70 1.46 11.68
N GLN A 6 -3.90 1.13 12.16
CA GLN A 6 -4.81 2.06 12.84
C GLN A 6 -4.20 2.60 14.13
N ASN A 7 -3.50 1.74 14.89
CA ASN A 7 -2.87 2.10 16.16
C ASN A 7 -1.42 2.61 16.00
N GLY A 8 -0.89 2.71 14.78
CA GLY A 8 0.46 3.22 14.57
C GLY A 8 1.56 2.32 15.13
N HIS A 9 1.45 1.00 14.95
CA HIS A 9 2.41 0.02 15.46
C HIS A 9 3.39 -0.47 14.36
N PRO A 10 4.44 0.32 14.00
CA PRO A 10 5.31 0.03 12.85
C PRO A 10 6.05 -1.31 12.99
N LYS A 11 6.52 -1.66 14.21
CA LYS A 11 7.22 -2.92 14.46
C LYS A 11 6.32 -4.14 14.17
N THR A 12 5.06 -4.08 14.59
CA THR A 12 4.08 -5.13 14.33
C THR A 12 3.78 -5.23 12.83
N VAL A 13 3.65 -4.09 12.13
CA VAL A 13 3.48 -4.07 10.67
C VAL A 13 4.68 -4.72 9.98
N THR A 14 5.92 -4.36 10.33
CA THR A 14 7.12 -4.97 9.76
C THR A 14 7.19 -6.47 10.02
N ALA A 15 6.89 -6.92 11.23
CA ALA A 15 6.89 -8.35 11.58
C ALA A 15 5.84 -9.14 10.79
N LEU A 16 4.62 -8.58 10.65
CA LEU A 16 3.55 -9.19 9.85
C LEU A 16 3.94 -9.31 8.37
N ILE A 17 4.53 -8.25 7.79
CA ILE A 17 4.96 -8.30 6.38
C ILE A 17 6.14 -9.25 6.20
N ALA A 18 7.09 -9.29 7.13
CA ALA A 18 8.18 -10.24 7.10
C ALA A 18 7.67 -11.69 7.14
N ALA A 19 6.68 -11.99 7.98
CA ALA A 19 6.03 -13.29 8.01
C ALA A 19 5.32 -13.61 6.69
N ILE A 20 4.56 -12.67 6.11
CA ILE A 20 3.88 -12.84 4.81
C ILE A 20 4.90 -13.07 3.69
N CYS A 21 6.02 -12.35 3.70
CA CYS A 21 7.06 -12.44 2.68
C CYS A 21 7.99 -13.63 2.87
N SER A 22 8.01 -14.27 4.04
CA SER A 22 8.79 -15.48 4.30
C SER A 22 8.38 -16.64 3.39
N ASP A 23 9.28 -17.61 3.25
CA ASP A 23 9.00 -18.85 2.51
C ASP A 23 8.25 -19.88 3.37
N ASP A 24 8.16 -19.65 4.69
CA ASP A 24 7.54 -20.56 5.67
C ASP A 24 6.03 -20.76 5.42
N LEU A 25 5.37 -19.74 4.86
CA LEU A 25 3.93 -19.79 4.55
C LEU A 25 3.62 -20.39 3.18
N ASN A 26 4.65 -20.71 2.39
CA ASN A 26 4.54 -21.28 1.03
C ASN A 26 3.51 -20.54 0.13
N LEU A 27 3.45 -19.21 0.26
CA LEU A 27 2.55 -18.35 -0.51
C LEU A 27 3.18 -17.98 -1.85
N THR A 28 2.38 -18.00 -2.91
CA THR A 28 2.77 -17.43 -4.20
C THR A 28 2.93 -15.91 -4.10
N ASN A 29 3.68 -15.29 -5.01
CA ASN A 29 3.82 -13.83 -5.04
C ASN A 29 2.47 -13.13 -5.21
N THR A 30 1.55 -13.74 -5.94
CA THR A 30 0.18 -13.24 -6.15
C THR A 30 -0.61 -13.25 -4.85
N GLU A 31 -0.60 -14.36 -4.10
CA GLU A 31 -1.25 -14.44 -2.78
C GLU A 31 -0.64 -13.47 -1.77
N LYS A 32 0.70 -13.30 -1.78
CA LYS A 32 1.40 -12.30 -0.96
C LYS A 32 0.92 -10.88 -1.30
N ALA A 33 0.75 -10.54 -2.58
CA ALA A 33 0.19 -9.24 -2.98
C ALA A 33 -1.26 -9.07 -2.53
N GLU A 34 -2.11 -10.06 -2.76
CA GLU A 34 -3.54 -10.00 -2.41
C GLU A 34 -3.72 -9.77 -0.90
N LEU A 35 -2.92 -10.45 -0.08
CA LEU A 35 -2.88 -10.25 1.36
C LEU A 35 -2.50 -8.82 1.78
N LEU A 36 -1.50 -8.25 1.11
CA LEU A 36 -1.04 -6.88 1.38
C LEU A 36 -1.99 -5.82 0.81
N ALA A 37 -2.68 -6.13 -0.28
CA ALA A 37 -3.68 -5.29 -0.94
C ALA A 37 -5.06 -5.38 -0.28
N GLY A 38 -5.21 -6.34 0.64
CA GLY A 38 -6.43 -6.59 1.38
C GLY A 38 -7.02 -5.31 1.97
N LYS A 39 -8.33 -5.16 1.79
CA LYS A 39 -9.12 -4.07 2.34
C LYS A 39 -9.90 -4.57 3.55
N ASN A 40 -10.12 -3.71 4.54
CA ASN A 40 -11.02 -4.02 5.65
C ASN A 40 -12.49 -3.99 5.20
N GLU A 41 -13.42 -4.19 6.14
CA GLU A 41 -14.87 -4.19 5.88
C GLU A 41 -15.38 -2.87 5.29
N ASN A 42 -14.67 -1.75 5.52
CA ASN A 42 -14.98 -0.44 4.95
C ASN A 42 -14.30 -0.21 3.59
N GLY A 43 -13.67 -1.23 3.00
CA GLY A 43 -12.96 -1.10 1.72
C GLY A 43 -11.64 -0.34 1.80
N TRP A 44 -11.05 -0.18 2.99
CA TRP A 44 -9.82 0.59 3.21
C TRP A 44 -8.58 -0.30 3.26
N SER A 45 -7.56 0.09 2.49
CA SER A 45 -6.24 -0.56 2.55
C SER A 45 -5.50 -0.24 3.84
N ALA A 46 -4.52 -1.09 4.21
CA ALA A 46 -3.67 -0.85 5.36
C ALA A 46 -2.87 0.47 5.27
N LEU A 47 -2.44 0.86 4.06
CA LEU A 47 -1.72 2.11 3.82
C LEU A 47 -2.64 3.32 3.95
N TYR A 48 -3.88 3.22 3.45
CA TYR A 48 -4.90 4.25 3.65
C TYR A 48 -5.14 4.50 5.13
N ILE A 49 -5.36 3.45 5.93
CA ILE A 49 -5.60 3.56 7.38
C ILE A 49 -4.43 4.25 8.10
N ALA A 50 -3.19 3.89 7.78
CA ALA A 50 -2.02 4.51 8.42
C ALA A 50 -1.91 6.01 8.08
N CYS A 51 -2.18 6.38 6.82
CA CYS A 51 -2.21 7.78 6.39
C CYS A 51 -3.37 8.56 7.02
N GLU A 52 -4.56 7.95 7.05
CA GLU A 52 -5.79 8.53 7.58
C GLU A 52 -5.71 8.77 9.09
N ASN A 53 -4.97 7.95 9.83
CA ASN A 53 -4.78 8.09 11.28
C ASN A 53 -3.50 8.87 11.67
N GLY A 54 -2.70 9.32 10.70
CA GLY A 54 -1.58 10.21 10.99
C GLY A 54 -0.31 9.51 11.47
N HIS A 55 -0.03 8.27 11.04
CA HIS A 55 1.09 7.45 11.57
C HIS A 55 2.29 7.35 10.61
N PRO A 56 3.23 8.33 10.61
CA PRO A 56 4.30 8.42 9.61
C PRO A 56 5.26 7.23 9.64
N GLU A 57 5.69 6.75 10.82
CA GLU A 57 6.60 5.61 10.94
C GLU A 57 5.97 4.33 10.41
N THR A 58 4.66 4.19 10.59
CA THR A 58 3.89 3.05 10.08
C THR A 58 3.78 3.11 8.55
N VAL A 59 3.58 4.30 7.97
CA VAL A 59 3.60 4.51 6.52
C VAL A 59 4.97 4.18 5.93
N THR A 60 6.06 4.67 6.54
CA THR A 60 7.42 4.33 6.11
C THR A 60 7.67 2.83 6.20
N ALA A 61 7.30 2.18 7.31
CA ALA A 61 7.49 0.74 7.50
C ALA A 61 6.73 -0.07 6.44
N LEU A 62 5.48 0.30 6.15
CA LEU A 62 4.64 -0.38 5.16
C LEU A 62 5.20 -0.22 3.74
N ILE A 63 5.56 1.01 3.32
CA ILE A 63 6.16 1.27 2.01
C ILE A 63 7.50 0.53 1.89
N ALA A 64 8.39 0.65 2.88
CA ALA A 64 9.68 -0.01 2.86
C ALA A 64 9.54 -1.54 2.76
N ALA A 65 8.58 -2.13 3.46
CA ALA A 65 8.35 -3.56 3.42
C ALA A 65 7.71 -4.02 2.10
N ILE A 66 6.78 -3.27 1.50
CA ILE A 66 6.26 -3.53 0.15
C ILE A 66 7.39 -3.44 -0.90
N CYS A 67 8.32 -2.50 -0.72
CA CYS A 67 9.45 -2.31 -1.62
C CYS A 67 10.51 -3.42 -1.49
N ARG A 68 10.83 -3.81 -0.24
CA ARG A 68 11.85 -4.83 0.09
C ARG A 68 11.36 -6.25 -0.07
N GLY A 69 10.05 -6.49 0.05
CA GLY A 69 9.47 -7.80 -0.21
C GLY A 69 9.90 -8.24 -1.59
N ASN A 70 10.38 -9.49 -1.71
CA ASN A 70 10.72 -10.13 -2.99
C ASN A 70 9.45 -10.48 -3.78
N LEU A 71 8.54 -9.50 -3.84
CA LEU A 71 7.31 -9.55 -4.57
C LEU A 71 7.67 -9.28 -6.03
N ASN A 72 8.23 -10.30 -6.68
CA ASN A 72 8.52 -10.27 -8.10
C ASN A 72 7.31 -10.84 -8.83
N PHE A 73 6.44 -9.94 -9.26
CA PHE A 73 5.14 -10.25 -9.84
C PHE A 73 5.20 -10.57 -11.34
N ASN A 74 6.39 -10.52 -11.94
CA ASN A 74 6.57 -10.72 -13.38
C ASN A 74 6.85 -12.18 -13.74
N ASN A 75 6.81 -13.11 -12.76
CA ASN A 75 7.21 -14.50 -12.92
C ASN A 75 6.30 -15.46 -12.14
N ASP A 76 5.03 -15.14 -11.97
CA ASP A 76 4.02 -16.19 -11.79
C ASP A 76 3.82 -16.88 -13.14
N GLY A 77 4.76 -17.77 -13.48
CA GLY A 77 4.39 -18.90 -14.32
C GLY A 77 3.16 -19.50 -13.65
N SER A 78 2.01 -19.36 -14.30
CA SER A 78 0.69 -19.76 -13.83
C SER A 78 0.78 -21.23 -13.41
N THR A 79 1.11 -21.47 -12.15
CA THR A 79 1.26 -22.82 -11.66
C THR A 79 -0.11 -23.17 -11.11
N GLU A 80 -0.90 -23.71 -12.02
CA GLU A 80 -2.10 -24.47 -11.73
C GLU A 80 -1.70 -25.59 -10.75
N PHE A 81 -1.72 -25.32 -9.43
CA PHE A 81 -1.33 -26.33 -8.45
C PHE A 81 -2.56 -27.05 -7.92
N SER A 82 -2.63 -28.32 -8.32
CA SER A 82 -3.55 -29.31 -7.78
C SER A 82 -3.54 -29.28 -6.26
N ALA A 83 -4.74 -29.35 -5.68
CA ALA A 83 -4.98 -29.48 -4.26
C ALA A 83 -4.01 -30.50 -3.64
N ARG A 84 -3.23 -30.06 -2.64
CA ARG A 84 -2.48 -30.97 -1.78
C ARG A 84 -2.85 -30.76 -0.33
N GLU A 85 -3.17 -31.89 0.27
CA GLU A 85 -3.59 -32.10 1.64
C GLU A 85 -2.48 -31.67 2.60
N ASN A 86 -2.70 -30.55 3.29
CA ASN A 86 -2.59 -30.46 4.75
C ASN A 86 -2.83 -29.03 5.22
N THR A 87 -3.53 -28.90 6.34
CA THR A 87 -3.91 -27.68 7.08
C THR A 87 -5.29 -27.12 6.73
N TYR A 88 -6.33 -27.78 7.26
CA TYR A 88 -7.74 -27.34 7.22
C TYR A 88 -8.01 -25.94 7.81
N CYS A 89 -7.11 -25.41 8.65
CA CYS A 89 -7.20 -24.04 9.18
C CYS A 89 -6.57 -23.00 8.23
N PHE A 90 -5.53 -23.41 7.49
CA PHE A 90 -4.83 -22.57 6.53
C PHE A 90 -5.60 -22.48 5.21
N SER A 91 -6.20 -23.58 4.74
CA SER A 91 -7.05 -23.57 3.54
C SER A 91 -8.27 -22.68 3.72
N ALA A 92 -8.82 -22.56 4.93
CA ALA A 92 -9.92 -21.66 5.24
C ALA A 92 -9.47 -20.18 5.24
N PHE A 93 -8.29 -19.88 5.77
CA PHE A 93 -7.67 -18.54 5.73
C PHE A 93 -7.34 -18.13 4.28
N ILE A 94 -6.63 -18.97 3.54
CA ILE A 94 -6.31 -18.79 2.12
C ILE A 94 -7.57 -18.75 1.25
N SER A 95 -8.60 -19.56 1.53
CA SER A 95 -9.88 -19.48 0.81
C SER A 95 -10.67 -18.22 1.14
N ALA A 96 -10.58 -17.68 2.36
CA ALA A 96 -11.17 -16.39 2.70
C ALA A 96 -10.47 -15.24 1.96
N ILE A 97 -9.14 -15.30 1.85
CA ILE A 97 -8.33 -14.35 1.07
C ILE A 97 -8.71 -14.44 -0.41
N ARG A 98 -8.74 -15.66 -0.97
CA ARG A 98 -9.10 -15.95 -2.36
C ARG A 98 -10.53 -15.55 -2.75
N ARG A 99 -11.46 -15.49 -1.79
CA ARG A 99 -12.84 -14.99 -2.01
C ARG A 99 -12.92 -13.46 -2.10
N GLY A 100 -11.92 -12.73 -1.59
CA GLY A 100 -11.82 -11.27 -1.66
C GLY A 100 -10.87 -10.75 -2.75
N SER A 101 -10.15 -11.65 -3.43
CA SER A 101 -9.12 -11.31 -4.42
C SER A 101 -9.70 -10.65 -5.67
N ARG A 102 -9.37 -9.37 -5.87
CA ARG A 102 -9.50 -8.71 -7.17
C ARG A 102 -8.28 -9.06 -8.00
N LYS A 103 -8.48 -9.28 -9.31
CA LYS A 103 -7.39 -9.45 -10.27
C LYS A 103 -6.48 -8.20 -10.21
N LEU A 104 -5.28 -8.36 -9.67
CA LEU A 104 -4.29 -7.29 -9.57
C LEU A 104 -3.91 -6.78 -10.98
N SER A 105 -3.62 -5.49 -11.07
CA SER A 105 -3.14 -4.84 -12.30
C SER A 105 -1.76 -5.36 -12.75
N ASN A 106 -1.32 -4.97 -13.95
CA ASN A 106 0.02 -5.27 -14.51
C ASN A 106 1.20 -4.83 -13.59
N ASN A 107 0.97 -4.00 -12.57
CA ASN A 107 1.96 -3.66 -11.55
C ASN A 107 1.33 -3.58 -10.13
N PRO A 108 1.31 -4.71 -9.40
CA PRO A 108 0.70 -4.76 -8.07
C PRO A 108 1.46 -3.96 -7.00
N LYS A 109 2.75 -3.61 -7.17
CA LYS A 109 3.43 -2.68 -6.25
C LYS A 109 2.82 -1.29 -6.31
N ALA A 110 2.55 -0.79 -7.51
CA ALA A 110 1.93 0.51 -7.68
C ALA A 110 0.51 0.52 -7.08
N GLU A 111 -0.24 -0.57 -7.25
CA GLU A 111 -1.59 -0.69 -6.66
C GLU A 111 -1.56 -0.67 -5.13
N LEU A 112 -0.63 -1.41 -4.52
CA LEU A 112 -0.41 -1.42 -3.06
C LEU A 112 -0.04 -0.04 -2.52
N LEU A 113 0.84 0.68 -3.21
CA LEU A 113 1.32 2.00 -2.80
C LEU A 113 0.30 3.11 -3.04
N ALA A 114 -0.63 2.94 -3.99
CA ALA A 114 -1.74 3.88 -4.16
C ALA A 114 -2.68 3.86 -2.94
N GLY A 115 -2.85 2.69 -2.31
CA GLY A 115 -3.53 2.52 -1.03
C GLY A 115 -4.89 3.23 -0.97
N LYS A 116 -5.93 2.66 -1.56
CA LYS A 116 -7.22 3.35 -1.72
C LYS A 116 -8.26 2.97 -0.66
N ASN A 117 -9.24 3.85 -0.43
CA ASN A 117 -10.50 3.55 0.25
C ASN A 117 -11.54 2.94 -0.72
N GLU A 118 -12.80 2.82 -0.29
CA GLU A 118 -13.92 2.31 -1.10
C GLU A 118 -14.30 3.24 -2.27
N GLU A 119 -14.15 4.55 -2.10
CA GLU A 119 -14.38 5.59 -3.12
C GLU A 119 -13.17 5.80 -4.06
N GLU A 120 -12.21 4.88 -4.04
CA GLU A 120 -10.94 4.99 -4.76
C GLU A 120 -10.03 6.16 -4.38
N CYS A 121 -10.32 6.87 -3.29
CA CYS A 121 -9.49 7.94 -2.76
C CYS A 121 -8.13 7.39 -2.27
N PRO A 122 -6.99 7.85 -2.81
CA PRO A 122 -5.66 7.36 -2.43
C PRO A 122 -5.19 7.80 -1.04
N ALA A 123 -4.31 7.00 -0.43
CA ALA A 123 -3.76 7.24 0.90
C ALA A 123 -3.01 8.58 1.02
N LEU A 124 -2.31 8.99 -0.04
CA LEU A 124 -1.62 10.27 -0.06
C LEU A 124 -2.59 11.46 -0.07
N TYR A 125 -3.74 11.32 -0.75
CA TYR A 125 -4.76 12.37 -0.81
C TYR A 125 -5.33 12.65 0.59
N ILE A 126 -5.71 11.60 1.33
CA ILE A 126 -6.29 11.77 2.67
C ILE A 126 -5.28 12.37 3.67
N ALA A 127 -4.00 12.02 3.58
CA ALA A 127 -2.95 12.64 4.40
C ALA A 127 -2.82 14.14 4.11
N CYS A 128 -2.89 14.53 2.83
CA CYS A 128 -2.89 15.94 2.42
C CYS A 128 -4.15 16.67 2.87
N GLN A 129 -5.33 16.05 2.73
CA GLN A 129 -6.61 16.61 3.16
C GLN A 129 -6.64 16.89 4.68
N LYS A 130 -6.05 16.00 5.48
CA LYS A 130 -5.97 16.15 6.94
C LYS A 130 -4.83 17.05 7.42
N GLY A 131 -3.94 17.49 6.52
CA GLY A 131 -2.82 18.36 6.90
C GLY A 131 -1.68 17.63 7.62
N TYR A 132 -1.55 16.31 7.46
CA TYR A 132 -0.51 15.52 8.13
C TYR A 132 0.84 15.64 7.41
N HIS A 133 1.54 16.73 7.68
CA HIS A 133 2.84 17.03 7.08
C HIS A 133 3.84 15.87 7.21
N ASP A 134 4.02 15.34 8.42
CA ASP A 134 4.99 14.27 8.68
C ASP A 134 4.67 12.99 7.90
N VAL A 135 3.38 12.66 7.76
CA VAL A 135 2.92 11.53 6.96
C VAL A 135 3.21 11.74 5.49
N VAL A 136 2.93 12.94 4.96
CA VAL A 136 3.22 13.27 3.56
C VAL A 136 4.73 13.18 3.31
N THR A 137 5.55 13.78 4.17
CA THR A 137 7.01 13.71 4.09
C THR A 137 7.52 12.28 4.14
N ALA A 138 7.00 11.46 5.06
CA ALA A 138 7.34 10.05 5.19
C ALA A 138 6.95 9.23 3.95
N PHE A 139 5.74 9.43 3.43
CA PHE A 139 5.25 8.76 2.23
C PHE A 139 6.11 9.12 1.03
N VAL A 140 6.31 10.42 0.78
CA VAL A 140 7.04 10.94 -0.36
C VAL A 140 8.52 10.53 -0.30
N SER A 141 9.15 10.67 0.86
CA SER A 141 10.54 10.22 1.05
C SER A 141 10.67 8.71 0.84
N ALA A 142 9.72 7.92 1.34
CA ALA A 142 9.75 6.47 1.14
C ALA A 142 9.60 6.10 -0.35
N ILE A 143 8.79 6.81 -1.15
CA ILE A 143 8.64 6.57 -2.60
C ILE A 143 9.86 7.08 -3.40
N CYS A 144 10.44 8.22 -3.03
CA CYS A 144 11.60 8.79 -3.72
C CYS A 144 12.91 8.07 -3.39
N SER A 145 13.13 7.73 -2.12
CA SER A 145 14.34 7.05 -1.64
C SER A 145 14.33 5.54 -1.86
N SER A 146 13.17 4.93 -2.08
CA SER A 146 13.13 3.50 -2.40
C SER A 146 13.65 3.26 -3.81
N ASN A 147 14.47 2.21 -3.94
CA ASN A 147 14.89 1.62 -5.22
C ASN A 147 13.72 0.86 -5.87
N LEU A 148 12.53 1.49 -5.88
CA LEU A 148 11.35 1.02 -6.57
C LEU A 148 11.72 0.80 -8.04
N SER A 149 11.55 -0.42 -8.53
CA SER A 149 11.47 -0.72 -9.96
C SER A 149 10.19 -0.15 -10.60
N LEU A 150 9.71 1.00 -10.11
CA LEU A 150 8.64 1.78 -10.72
C LEU A 150 9.26 2.77 -11.69
N SER A 151 8.68 2.84 -12.88
CA SER A 151 9.00 3.87 -13.84
C SER A 151 8.74 5.27 -13.27
N LYS A 152 9.42 6.28 -13.82
CA LYS A 152 9.19 7.69 -13.47
C LYS A 152 7.69 8.07 -13.59
N SER A 153 6.99 7.51 -14.57
CA SER A 153 5.56 7.73 -14.80
C SER A 153 4.68 7.15 -13.69
N GLU A 154 4.99 5.95 -13.19
CA GLU A 154 4.25 5.32 -12.09
C GLU A 154 4.45 6.07 -10.77
N LYS A 155 5.69 6.49 -10.48
CA LYS A 155 5.96 7.35 -9.30
C LYS A 155 5.18 8.66 -9.39
N ALA A 156 5.16 9.31 -10.56
CA ALA A 156 4.39 10.53 -10.76
C ALA A 156 2.88 10.32 -10.55
N LYS A 157 2.32 9.20 -11.03
CA LYS A 157 0.90 8.86 -10.81
C LYS A 157 0.58 8.62 -9.33
N LEU A 158 1.47 7.93 -8.61
CA LEU A 158 1.31 7.69 -7.17
C LEU A 158 1.37 8.99 -6.38
N LEU A 159 2.35 9.84 -6.67
CA LEU A 159 2.54 11.13 -5.99
C LEU A 159 1.45 12.15 -6.34
N ALA A 160 0.87 12.06 -7.55
CA ALA A 160 -0.30 12.87 -7.91
C ALA A 160 -1.49 12.57 -7.00
N GLY A 161 -1.64 11.33 -6.52
CA GLY A 161 -2.63 10.93 -5.54
C GLY A 161 -4.05 11.38 -5.90
N LYS A 162 -4.46 11.22 -7.17
CA LYS A 162 -5.75 11.72 -7.66
C LYS A 162 -6.92 10.92 -7.08
N ASN A 163 -7.93 11.62 -6.56
CA ASN A 163 -9.20 11.02 -6.15
C ASN A 163 -10.08 10.64 -7.37
N ALA A 164 -11.28 10.10 -7.13
CA ALA A 164 -12.21 9.71 -8.18
C ALA A 164 -12.63 10.87 -9.10
N ASP A 165 -12.68 12.10 -8.57
CA ASP A 165 -12.99 13.32 -9.34
C ASP A 165 -11.79 13.84 -10.15
N GLY A 166 -10.61 13.21 -10.02
CA GLY A 166 -9.38 13.60 -10.70
C GLY A 166 -8.59 14.72 -10.00
N VAL A 167 -9.04 15.16 -8.82
CA VAL A 167 -8.35 16.17 -7.99
C VAL A 167 -7.12 15.55 -7.35
N SER A 168 -5.95 16.14 -7.58
CA SER A 168 -4.68 15.69 -7.02
C SER A 168 -4.54 16.04 -5.55
N ALA A 169 -3.69 15.28 -4.85
CA ALA A 169 -3.31 15.56 -3.46
C ALA A 169 -2.69 16.96 -3.31
N LEU A 170 -1.92 17.42 -4.31
CA LEU A 170 -1.34 18.76 -4.36
C LEU A 170 -2.40 19.85 -4.48
N GLU A 171 -3.39 19.68 -5.38
CA GLU A 171 -4.49 20.63 -5.52
C GLU A 171 -5.28 20.75 -4.23
N LYS A 172 -5.53 19.63 -3.54
CA LYS A 172 -6.24 19.62 -2.26
C LYS A 172 -5.45 20.31 -1.14
N ALA A 173 -4.14 20.05 -1.04
CA ALA A 173 -3.28 20.72 -0.08
C ALA A 173 -3.24 22.25 -0.30
N ARG A 174 -3.23 22.68 -1.57
CA ARG A 174 -3.27 24.11 -1.94
C ARG A 174 -4.62 24.75 -1.60
N GLU A 175 -5.73 24.06 -1.88
CA GLU A 175 -7.09 24.52 -1.54
C GLU A 175 -7.24 24.79 -0.04
N LEU A 176 -6.63 23.94 0.79
CA LEU A 176 -6.69 24.03 2.25
C LEU A 176 -5.59 24.93 2.87
N GLY A 177 -4.66 25.46 2.08
CA GLY A 177 -3.60 26.35 2.55
C GLY A 177 -2.45 25.66 3.29
N TYR A 178 -2.18 24.38 3.02
CA TYR A 178 -1.09 23.64 3.67
C TYR A 178 0.25 23.83 2.94
N ASP A 179 0.84 25.01 3.08
CA ASP A 179 2.04 25.42 2.33
C ASP A 179 3.23 24.45 2.49
N ALA A 180 3.48 23.95 3.71
CA ALA A 180 4.54 22.98 3.97
C ALA A 180 4.34 21.66 3.22
N ILE A 181 3.08 21.21 3.06
CA ILE A 181 2.74 20.00 2.29
C ILE A 181 2.90 20.26 0.80
N VAL A 182 2.47 21.43 0.32
CA VAL A 182 2.62 21.87 -1.07
C VAL A 182 4.11 21.87 -1.45
N GLU A 183 4.99 22.37 -0.58
CA GLU A 183 6.43 22.38 -0.81
C GLU A 183 7.02 20.97 -0.95
N VAL A 184 6.68 20.06 -0.03
CA VAL A 184 7.13 18.65 -0.08
C VAL A 184 6.72 17.98 -1.40
N LEU A 185 5.48 18.19 -1.82
CA LEU A 185 4.94 17.60 -3.05
C LEU A 185 5.57 18.18 -4.32
N ARG A 186 5.87 19.50 -4.34
CA ARG A 186 6.55 20.15 -5.48
C ARG A 186 8.01 19.70 -5.62
N ASN A 187 8.72 19.57 -4.49
CA ASN A 187 10.14 19.21 -4.51
C ASN A 187 10.40 17.78 -5.01
N CYS A 188 9.35 16.95 -5.10
CA CYS A 188 9.46 15.57 -5.58
C CYS A 188 9.12 15.38 -7.07
N GLY A 189 9.06 16.48 -7.84
CA GLY A 189 9.00 16.45 -9.30
C GLY A 189 7.61 16.34 -9.90
N MET A 190 6.60 16.87 -9.20
CA MET A 190 5.26 17.15 -9.75
C MET A 190 5.16 18.56 -10.33
#